data_AF-A0A318RS64-F1
#
_entry.id   AF-A0A318RS64-F1
#
_cell.length_a   1.000
_cell.length_b   1.000
_cell.length_c   1.000
_cell.angle_alpha   90.00
_cell.angle_beta   90.00
_cell.angle_gamma   90.00
#
_symmetry.space_group_name_H-M   'P 1'
#
loop_
_entity.id
_entity.type
_entity.pdbx_description
1 polymer ?
#
loop_
_entity_poly.entity_id
_entity_poly.type
_entity_poly.pdbx_seq_one_letter_code
_entity_poly.pdbx_strand_id
1 'polypeptide(L)'
;MNQKYWDDLLAEGRALTRVAEGEARVLKIPVHSEDRAAIRKLAEAYRSSVRDNRDRNPDRLEHRLQDVVDAYRWTYPYASRCVGPRGILR
;
A
#
# COMPACT_ATOMS: atom_id res chain seq x y z
N MET A 1 6.86 2.91 -16.68
CA MET A 1 6.84 2.87 -15.22
C MET A 1 7.18 4.26 -14.69
N ASN A 2 6.40 4.82 -13.76
CA ASN A 2 6.65 6.11 -13.13
C ASN A 2 7.55 5.92 -11.90
N GLN A 3 8.84 6.23 -12.05
CA GLN A 3 9.86 5.97 -11.02
C GLN A 3 9.59 6.73 -9.73
N LYS A 4 9.22 8.01 -9.81
CA LYS A 4 8.93 8.81 -8.62
C LYS A 4 7.77 8.19 -7.82
N TYR A 5 6.70 7.80 -8.50
CA TYR A 5 5.54 7.21 -7.84
C TYR A 5 5.91 5.88 -7.17
N TRP A 6 6.73 5.07 -7.83
CA TRP A 6 7.26 3.85 -7.25
C TRP A 6 8.07 4.11 -5.98
N ASP A 7 8.99 5.07 -6.00
CA ASP A 7 9.84 5.41 -4.85
C ASP A 7 9.02 5.97 -3.67
N ASP A 8 7.99 6.79 -3.96
CA ASP A 8 7.06 7.29 -2.96
C ASP A 8 6.33 6.12 -2.26
N LEU A 9 5.89 5.10 -3.01
CA LEU A 9 5.26 3.90 -2.45
C LEU A 9 6.21 3.05 -1.60
N LEU A 10 7.47 2.91 -2.01
CA LEU A 10 8.47 2.21 -1.22
C LEU A 10 8.75 2.95 0.10
N ALA A 11 8.84 4.27 0.07
CA ALA A 11 9.03 5.09 1.26
C ALA A 11 7.83 4.99 2.21
N GLU A 12 6.61 5.05 1.68
CA GLU A 12 5.38 4.87 2.45
C GLU A 12 5.29 3.49 3.09
N GLY A 13 5.57 2.43 2.32
CA GLY A 13 5.59 1.06 2.83
C GLY A 13 6.59 0.89 3.99
N ARG A 14 7.80 1.44 3.86
CA ARG A 14 8.80 1.43 4.94
C ARG A 14 8.35 2.18 6.19
N ALA A 15 7.67 3.31 6.01
CA ALA A 15 7.13 4.07 7.14
C ALA A 15 6.00 3.28 7.84
N LEU A 16 5.10 2.68 7.06
CA LEU A 16 4.01 1.86 7.58
C LEU A 16 4.53 0.67 8.38
N THR A 17 5.49 -0.09 7.85
CA THR A 17 6.05 -1.25 8.57
C THR A 17 6.82 -0.81 9.81
N ARG A 18 7.52 0.33 9.76
CA ARG A 18 8.22 0.86 10.94
C ARG A 18 7.26 1.18 12.06
N VAL A 19 6.12 1.79 11.76
CA VAL A 19 5.09 2.07 12.77
C VAL A 19 4.39 0.78 13.20
N ALA A 20 4.09 -0.11 12.27
CA ALA A 20 3.32 -1.32 12.55
C ALA A 20 4.12 -2.36 13.35
N GLU A 21 5.37 -2.60 12.95
CA GLU A 21 6.19 -3.73 13.39
C GLU A 21 7.45 -3.28 14.15
N GLY A 22 7.70 -1.98 14.23
CA GLY A 22 8.93 -1.43 14.83
C GLY A 22 10.12 -1.38 13.87
N GLU A 23 10.03 -1.96 12.67
CA GLU A 23 11.12 -2.04 11.70
C GLU A 23 10.71 -1.57 10.28
N ALA A 24 11.59 -0.78 9.65
CA ALA A 24 11.39 -0.33 8.28
C ALA A 24 11.81 -1.42 7.28
N ARG A 25 10.85 -1.98 6.54
CA ARG A 25 11.09 -3.01 5.52
C ARG A 25 10.39 -2.67 4.22
N VAL A 26 10.89 -3.24 3.12
CA VAL A 26 10.30 -3.05 1.80
C VAL A 26 9.15 -4.02 1.60
N LEU A 27 7.94 -3.49 1.37
CA LEU A 27 6.80 -4.29 0.94
C LEU A 27 7.02 -4.78 -0.50
N LYS A 28 6.66 -6.04 -0.76
CA LYS A 28 6.91 -6.71 -2.05
C LYS A 28 5.59 -7.07 -2.73
N ILE A 29 5.56 -6.94 -4.05
CA ILE A 29 4.46 -7.43 -4.88
C ILE A 29 4.51 -8.97 -4.89
N PRO A 30 3.40 -9.68 -4.62
CA PRO A 30 3.37 -11.13 -4.71
C PRO A 30 3.60 -11.65 -6.12
N VAL A 31 4.33 -12.76 -6.20
CA VAL A 31 4.65 -13.45 -7.46
C VAL A 31 3.46 -14.26 -7.96
N HIS A 32 2.67 -14.85 -7.07
CA HIS A 32 1.50 -15.66 -7.42
C HIS A 32 0.24 -14.80 -7.62
N SER A 33 -0.60 -15.18 -8.58
CA SER A 33 -1.83 -14.46 -8.93
C SER A 33 -2.89 -14.51 -7.83
N GLU A 34 -2.96 -15.62 -7.11
CA GLU A 34 -3.91 -15.83 -6.02
C GLU A 34 -3.65 -14.85 -4.87
N ASP A 35 -2.39 -14.71 -4.46
CA ASP A 35 -1.96 -13.74 -3.46
C ASP A 35 -2.25 -12.30 -3.92
N ARG A 36 -1.98 -11.98 -5.19
CA ARG A 36 -2.31 -10.66 -5.74
C ARG A 36 -3.81 -10.36 -5.67
N ALA A 37 -4.66 -11.35 -5.98
CA ALA A 37 -6.11 -11.19 -5.90
C ALA A 37 -6.58 -10.99 -4.46
N ALA A 38 -6.02 -11.73 -3.50
CA ALA A 38 -6.32 -11.56 -2.08
C ALA A 38 -5.91 -10.16 -1.57
N ILE A 39 -4.69 -9.72 -1.89
CA ILE A 39 -4.21 -8.38 -1.56
C ILE A 39 -5.09 -7.30 -2.17
N ARG A 40 -5.49 -7.46 -3.44
CA ARG A 40 -6.36 -6.52 -4.12
C ARG A 40 -7.70 -6.35 -3.41
N LYS A 41 -8.32 -7.42 -2.92
CA LYS A 41 -9.57 -7.33 -2.15
C LYS A 41 -9.41 -6.52 -0.86
N LEU A 42 -8.29 -6.69 -0.15
CA LEU A 42 -7.98 -5.89 1.05
C LEU A 42 -7.73 -4.42 0.70
N ALA A 43 -7.00 -4.16 -0.39
CA ALA A 43 -6.77 -2.82 -0.90
C ALA A 43 -8.08 -2.11 -1.29
N GLU A 44 -8.98 -2.81 -1.97
CA GLU A 44 -10.32 -2.31 -2.33
C GLU A 44 -11.16 -1.98 -1.10
N ALA A 45 -11.11 -2.82 -0.05
CA ALA A 45 -11.77 -2.53 1.22
C ALA A 45 -11.25 -1.24 1.87
N TYR A 46 -9.92 -1.07 1.91
CA TYR A 46 -9.32 0.17 2.39
C TYR A 46 -9.74 1.38 1.56
N ARG A 47 -9.62 1.32 0.23
CA ARG A 47 -10.00 2.43 -0.67
C ARG A 47 -11.46 2.81 -0.53
N SER A 48 -12.34 1.82 -0.41
CA SER A 48 -13.76 2.05 -0.14
C SER A 48 -13.96 2.78 1.18
N SER A 49 -13.22 2.43 2.23
CA SER A 49 -13.32 3.09 3.54
C SER A 49 -12.87 4.55 3.52
N VAL A 50 -11.91 4.91 2.66
CA VAL A 50 -11.40 6.29 2.51
C VAL A 50 -12.01 7.02 1.29
N ARG A 51 -13.02 6.43 0.64
CA ARG A 51 -13.70 6.97 -0.55
C ARG A 51 -12.75 7.30 -1.72
N ASP A 52 -11.68 6.53 -1.88
CA ASP A 52 -10.79 6.63 -3.03
C ASP A 52 -11.35 5.85 -4.22
N ASN A 53 -11.81 6.58 -5.24
CA ASN A 53 -12.46 6.06 -6.44
C ASN A 53 -11.57 6.12 -7.69
N ARG A 54 -10.27 6.38 -7.53
CA ARG A 54 -9.33 6.47 -8.66
C ARG A 54 -9.16 5.11 -9.33
N ASP A 55 -9.16 5.10 -10.67
CA ASP A 55 -8.96 3.89 -11.45
C ASP A 55 -7.53 3.33 -11.31
N ARG A 56 -7.42 2.00 -11.25
CA ARG A 56 -6.17 1.27 -11.05
C ARG A 56 -6.08 0.11 -12.03
N ASN A 57 -5.24 0.29 -13.04
CA ASN A 57 -4.82 -0.79 -13.96
C ASN A 57 -4.03 -1.89 -13.20
N PRO A 58 -4.55 -3.14 -13.08
CA PRO A 58 -3.88 -4.26 -12.40
C PRO A 58 -2.58 -4.72 -13.05
N ASP A 59 -2.33 -4.39 -14.31
CA ASP A 59 -1.15 -4.83 -15.05
C ASP A 59 0.06 -3.92 -14.85
N ARG A 60 -0.15 -2.74 -14.27
CA ARG A 60 0.93 -1.83 -13.90
C ARG A 60 1.54 -2.22 -12.56
N LEU A 61 2.85 -2.38 -12.54
CA LEU A 61 3.59 -2.77 -11.33
C LEU A 61 3.35 -1.78 -10.18
N GLU A 62 3.32 -0.47 -10.47
CA GLU A 62 3.10 0.56 -9.45
C GLU A 62 1.72 0.45 -8.80
N HIS A 63 0.70 0.04 -9.56
CA HIS A 63 -0.64 -0.19 -9.01
C HIS A 63 -0.69 -1.47 -8.18
N ARG A 64 0.04 -2.51 -8.59
CA ARG A 64 0.20 -3.71 -7.76
C ARG A 64 0.91 -3.39 -6.45
N LEU A 65 1.94 -2.54 -6.47
CA LEU A 65 2.62 -2.10 -5.24
C LEU A 65 1.69 -1.25 -4.38
N GLN A 66 0.89 -0.37 -4.98
CA GLN A 66 -0.14 0.38 -4.25
C GLN A 66 -1.17 -0.56 -3.61
N ASP A 67 -1.60 -1.64 -4.28
CA ASP A 67 -2.49 -2.64 -3.66
C ASP A 67 -1.86 -3.23 -2.39
N VAL A 68 -0.55 -3.52 -2.41
CA VAL A 68 0.15 -4.02 -1.21
C VAL A 68 0.17 -2.98 -0.09
N VAL A 69 0.46 -1.71 -0.42
CA VAL A 69 0.45 -0.61 0.56
C VAL A 69 -0.93 -0.42 1.17
N ASP A 70 -1.97 -0.39 0.35
CA ASP A 70 -3.36 -0.20 0.79
C ASP A 70 -3.87 -1.38 1.60
N ALA A 71 -3.53 -2.62 1.21
CA ALA A 71 -3.82 -3.80 2.01
C ALA A 71 -3.12 -3.77 3.37
N TYR A 72 -1.89 -3.25 3.41
CA TYR A 72 -1.15 -3.10 4.67
C TYR A 72 -1.81 -2.05 5.58
N ARG A 73 -2.29 -0.94 5.00
CA ARG A 73 -3.08 0.08 5.72
C ARG A 73 -4.36 -0.49 6.29
N TRP A 74 -5.07 -1.32 5.52
CA TRP A 74 -6.25 -2.04 5.99
C TRP A 74 -5.94 -2.94 7.19
N THR A 75 -4.85 -3.70 7.08
CA THR A 75 -4.43 -4.70 8.08
C THR A 75 -3.94 -4.03 9.37
N TYR A 76 -3.31 -2.86 9.27
CA TYR A 76 -2.78 -2.10 10.41
C TYR A 76 -3.38 -0.68 10.47
N PRO A 77 -4.66 -0.52 10.91
CA PRO A 77 -5.34 0.77 10.92
C PRO A 77 -4.66 1.84 11.78
N TYR A 78 -3.91 1.46 12.82
CA TYR A 78 -3.12 2.44 13.60
C TYR A 78 -1.94 2.99 12.79
N ALA A 79 -1.17 2.14 12.10
CA ALA A 79 -0.08 2.59 11.24
C ALA A 79 -0.60 3.45 10.08
N SER A 80 -1.77 3.10 9.52
CA SER A 80 -2.44 3.90 8.50
C SER A 80 -2.83 5.30 8.99
N ARG A 81 -3.13 5.47 10.28
CA ARG A 81 -3.44 6.79 10.86
C ARG A 81 -2.19 7.63 11.09
N CYS A 82 -1.06 7.00 11.44
CA CYS A 82 0.21 7.68 11.68
C CYS A 82 0.94 8.06 10.38
N VAL A 83 0.77 7.26 9.32
CA VAL A 83 1.38 7.50 8.01
C VAL A 83 0.28 7.94 7.06
N GLY A 84 0.23 9.22 6.70
CA GLY A 84 -0.71 9.71 5.68
C GLY A 84 -0.38 9.21 4.28
N PRO A 85 -1.27 9.38 3.30
CA PRO A 85 -1.13 8.86 1.92
C PRO A 85 0.00 9.50 1.08
N ARG A 86 0.92 10.24 1.73
CA ARG A 86 2.13 10.86 1.16
C ARG A 86 3.30 10.93 2.16
N GLY A 87 3.25 10.13 3.24
CA GLY A 87 4.25 10.17 4.32
C GLY A 87 3.65 10.52 5.69
N ILE A 88 4.53 10.59 6.70
CA ILE A 88 4.16 10.80 8.12
C ILE A 88 3.36 12.08 8.26
N LEU A 89 2.13 11.98 8.77
CA LEU A 89 1.39 13.12 9.28
C LEU A 89 2.07 13.51 10.60
N ARG A 90 2.83 14.60 10.59
CA ARG A 90 3.31 15.26 11.81
C ARG A 90 2.13 15.91 12.52
#